data_AF-A0A4R8D909-F1
#
_entry.id   AF-A0A4R8D909-F1
#
_cell.length_a   1.000
_cell.length_b   1.000
_cell.length_c   1.000
_cell.angle_alpha   90.00
_cell.angle_beta   90.00
_cell.angle_gamma   90.00
#
_symmetry.space_group_name_H-M   'P 1'
#
loop_
_entity.id
_entity.type
_entity.pdbx_description
1 polymer ?
#
loop_
_entity_poly.entity_id
_entity_poly.type
_entity_poly.pdbx_seq_one_letter_code
_entity_poly.pdbx_strand_id
1 'polypeptide(L)'
;MNALLYKGNRAAEWLGQRSVDILRVSLGLIFLVFGVLKFFPGASPAEALVMRTIDTLTLGVVHGRSAVLLTAVMECFIGLTLVSGRLLRTGLLVLGFSLVGIMSPLVLFFGDLFPGTPTLEAQYVLKDVVLAAAGLVVAAKALTAMPVRIGDGPGRA
;
A
#
# COMPACT_ATOMS: atom_id res chain seq x y z
N MET A 1 11.99 -43.79 -14.29
CA MET A 1 12.44 -42.38 -14.38
C MET A 1 11.23 -41.47 -14.25
N ASN A 2 10.65 -41.29 -13.04
CA ASN A 2 9.58 -40.31 -12.74
C ASN A 2 9.19 -40.28 -11.24
N ALA A 3 10.12 -40.60 -10.33
CA ALA A 3 9.89 -40.47 -8.88
C ALA A 3 10.64 -39.26 -8.26
N LEU A 4 11.53 -38.61 -9.02
CA LEU A 4 12.35 -37.49 -8.55
C LEU A 4 11.72 -36.10 -8.80
N LEU A 5 10.63 -36.02 -9.55
CA LEU A 5 9.90 -34.77 -9.82
C LEU A 5 8.84 -34.44 -8.76
N TYR A 6 8.61 -35.31 -7.77
CA TYR A 6 7.57 -35.12 -6.75
C TYR A 6 8.11 -34.77 -5.35
N LYS A 7 9.43 -34.64 -5.17
CA LYS A 7 9.96 -34.05 -3.93
C LYS A 7 9.78 -32.53 -4.03
N GLY A 8 8.52 -32.10 -3.93
CA GLY A 8 8.13 -30.71 -3.81
C GLY A 8 9.04 -30.05 -2.80
N ASN A 9 9.78 -29.04 -3.26
CA ASN A 9 10.83 -28.42 -2.48
C ASN A 9 10.16 -27.74 -1.28
N ARG A 10 10.10 -28.44 -0.14
CA ARG A 10 9.43 -27.99 1.10
C ARG A 10 9.87 -26.58 1.52
N ALA A 11 11.10 -26.21 1.16
CA ALA A 11 11.63 -24.85 1.29
C ALA A 11 10.89 -23.84 0.40
N ALA A 12 10.63 -24.16 -0.87
CA ALA A 12 9.88 -23.32 -1.80
C ALA A 12 8.42 -23.14 -1.38
N GLU A 13 7.76 -24.18 -0.87
CA GLU A 13 6.39 -24.07 -0.33
C GLU A 13 6.35 -23.17 0.92
N TRP A 14 7.30 -23.35 1.85
CA TRP A 14 7.42 -22.51 3.05
C TRP A 14 7.74 -21.05 2.69
N LEU A 15 8.68 -20.81 1.78
CA LEU A 15 9.02 -19.48 1.25
C LEU A 15 7.81 -18.84 0.56
N GLY A 16 7.06 -19.59 -0.24
CA GLY A 16 5.86 -19.09 -0.92
C GLY A 16 4.79 -18.60 0.07
N GLN A 17 4.52 -19.35 1.13
CA GLN A 17 3.51 -18.96 2.12
C GLN A 17 3.95 -17.80 3.01
N ARG A 18 5.21 -17.83 3.47
CA ARG A 18 5.77 -16.82 4.40
C ARG A 18 6.18 -15.53 3.73
N SER A 19 6.63 -15.55 2.48
CA SER A 19 7.06 -14.35 1.75
C SER A 19 5.96 -13.29 1.69
N VAL A 20 4.70 -13.69 1.43
CA VAL A 20 3.59 -12.75 1.38
C VAL A 20 3.23 -12.19 2.76
N ASP A 21 3.36 -12.99 3.83
CA ASP A 21 3.13 -12.49 5.20
C ASP A 21 4.20 -11.50 5.62
N ILE A 22 5.47 -11.79 5.29
CA ILE A 22 6.59 -10.88 5.50
C ILE A 22 6.37 -9.60 4.69
N LEU A 23 5.99 -9.72 3.41
CA LEU A 23 5.72 -8.57 2.54
C LEU A 23 4.59 -7.68 3.10
N ARG A 24 3.50 -8.29 3.59
CA ARG A 24 2.40 -7.59 4.24
C ARG A 24 2.87 -6.80 5.47
N VAL A 25 3.63 -7.44 6.36
CA VAL A 25 4.11 -6.80 7.59
C VAL A 25 5.11 -5.69 7.26
N SER A 26 6.06 -5.92 6.35
CA SER A 26 7.01 -4.90 5.89
C SER A 26 6.32 -3.70 5.27
N LEU A 27 5.35 -3.92 4.38
CA LEU A 27 4.53 -2.86 3.79
C LEU A 27 3.80 -2.06 4.88
N GLY A 28 3.17 -2.75 5.82
CA GLY A 28 2.48 -2.12 6.94
C GLY A 28 3.40 -1.30 7.83
N LEU A 29 4.60 -1.79 8.14
CA LEU A 29 5.58 -1.06 8.95
C LEU A 29 6.07 0.21 8.24
N ILE A 30 6.32 0.16 6.93
CA ILE A 30 6.72 1.35 6.14
C ILE A 30 5.64 2.44 6.24
N PHE A 31 4.37 2.07 6.01
CA PHE A 31 3.24 3.01 6.14
C PHE A 31 3.09 3.55 7.56
N LEU A 32 3.25 2.72 8.58
CA LEU A 32 3.18 3.14 9.98
C LEU A 32 4.28 4.14 10.34
N VAL A 33 5.53 3.84 9.99
CA VAL A 33 6.67 4.72 10.30
C VAL A 33 6.50 6.05 9.57
N PHE A 34 6.16 6.04 8.29
CA PHE A 34 5.95 7.27 7.52
C PHE A 34 4.75 8.07 8.00
N GLY A 35 3.66 7.41 8.39
CA GLY A 35 2.50 8.08 8.97
C GLY A 35 2.83 8.72 10.31
N VAL A 36 3.55 8.02 11.19
CA VAL A 36 3.94 8.54 12.50
C VAL A 36 4.86 9.76 12.36
N LEU A 37 5.83 9.71 11.43
CA LEU A 37 6.74 10.84 11.17
C LEU A 37 5.98 12.11 10.76
N LYS A 38 4.87 11.98 10.02
CA LYS A 38 4.08 13.14 9.57
C LYS A 38 3.41 13.90 10.73
N PHE A 39 3.26 13.33 11.92
CA PHE A 39 2.77 14.08 13.10
C PHE A 39 3.77 15.12 13.61
N PHE A 40 5.05 14.99 13.26
CA PHE A 40 6.10 15.93 13.65
C PHE A 40 6.39 16.91 12.50
N PRO A 41 6.22 18.23 12.69
CA PRO A 41 6.48 19.21 11.64
C PRO A 41 7.94 19.16 11.15
N GLY A 42 8.14 19.17 9.83
CA GLY A 42 9.48 19.18 9.22
C GLY A 42 10.21 17.83 9.24
N ALA A 43 9.61 16.78 9.80
CA ALA A 43 10.23 15.46 9.86
C ALA A 43 10.11 14.65 8.56
N SER A 44 9.18 15.02 7.67
CA SER A 44 8.96 14.33 6.39
C SER A 44 9.46 15.18 5.21
N PRO A 45 10.41 14.67 4.40
CA PRO A 45 10.86 15.37 3.19
C PRO A 45 9.74 15.60 2.16
N ALA A 46 8.68 14.80 2.22
CA ALA A 46 7.54 14.90 1.31
C ALA A 46 6.41 15.81 1.82
N GLU A 47 6.60 16.50 2.96
CA GLU A 47 5.55 17.31 3.59
C GLU A 47 5.00 18.39 2.64
N ALA A 48 5.89 19.15 1.98
CA ALA A 48 5.49 20.19 1.03
C ALA A 48 4.72 19.62 -0.18
N LEU A 49 5.21 18.50 -0.73
CA LEU A 49 4.53 17.81 -1.82
C LEU A 49 3.13 17.34 -1.41
N VAL A 50 2.99 16.73 -0.22
CA VAL A 50 1.70 16.26 0.31
C VAL A 50 0.71 17.41 0.45
N MET A 51 1.14 18.53 1.03
CA MET A 51 0.30 19.72 1.18
C MET A 51 -0.24 20.18 -0.17
N ARG A 52 0.64 20.39 -1.15
CA ARG A 52 0.27 20.88 -2.49
C ARG A 52 -0.63 19.89 -3.23
N THR A 53 -0.38 18.59 -3.06
CA THR A 53 -1.14 17.53 -3.72
C THR A 53 -2.57 17.46 -3.20
N ILE A 54 -2.75 17.40 -1.88
CA ILE A 54 -4.09 17.32 -1.27
C ILE A 54 -4.85 18.63 -1.50
N ASP A 55 -4.19 19.78 -1.43
CA ASP A 55 -4.79 21.08 -1.74
C ASP A 55 -5.36 21.08 -3.18
N THR A 56 -4.56 20.61 -4.15
CA THR A 56 -4.98 20.51 -5.55
C THR A 56 -6.11 19.49 -5.76
N LEU A 57 -6.00 18.30 -5.16
CA LEU A 57 -7.01 17.25 -5.28
C LEU A 57 -8.33 17.60 -4.59
N THR A 58 -8.29 18.41 -3.54
CA THR A 58 -9.48 18.86 -2.80
C THR A 58 -9.99 20.23 -3.24
N LEU A 59 -9.45 20.78 -4.34
CA LEU A 59 -9.81 22.10 -4.87
C LEU A 59 -9.71 23.22 -3.82
N GLY A 60 -8.71 23.13 -2.94
CA GLY A 60 -8.48 24.11 -1.88
C GLY A 60 -9.28 23.90 -0.59
N VAL A 61 -10.08 22.84 -0.48
CA VAL A 61 -10.87 22.59 0.74
C VAL A 61 -10.01 22.11 1.91
N VAL A 62 -8.97 21.31 1.63
CA VAL A 62 -8.05 20.78 2.65
C VAL A 62 -6.63 21.24 2.33
N HIS A 63 -6.09 22.13 3.16
CA HIS A 63 -4.83 22.82 2.87
C HIS A 63 -3.84 22.80 4.05
N GLY A 64 -2.55 22.86 3.72
CA GLY A 64 -1.48 23.00 4.70
C GLY A 64 -1.41 21.82 5.68
N ARG A 65 -1.36 22.10 6.99
CA ARG A 65 -1.13 21.07 8.00
C ARG A 65 -2.25 20.03 8.10
N SER A 66 -3.50 20.40 7.80
CA SER A 66 -4.62 19.45 7.86
C SER A 66 -4.49 18.34 6.81
N ALA A 67 -3.96 18.65 5.62
CA ALA A 67 -3.64 17.67 4.58
C ALA A 67 -2.60 16.65 5.05
N VAL A 68 -1.55 17.13 5.72
CA VAL A 68 -0.48 16.28 6.27
C VAL A 68 -1.00 15.40 7.40
N LEU A 69 -1.83 15.95 8.29
CA LEU A 69 -2.42 15.17 9.38
C LEU A 69 -3.43 14.13 8.86
N LEU A 70 -4.24 14.47 7.86
CA LEU A 70 -5.16 13.53 7.23
C LEU A 70 -4.39 12.35 6.63
N THR A 71 -3.33 12.62 5.87
CA THR A 71 -2.49 11.56 5.30
C THR A 71 -1.77 10.76 6.39
N ALA A 72 -1.27 11.40 7.45
CA ALA A 72 -0.66 10.72 8.60
C ALA A 72 -1.60 9.69 9.24
N VAL A 73 -2.85 10.08 9.49
CA VAL A 73 -3.88 9.21 10.08
C VAL A 73 -4.18 8.03 9.15
N MET A 74 -4.35 8.30 7.85
CA MET A 74 -4.63 7.25 6.86
C MET A 74 -3.48 6.26 6.74
N GLU A 75 -2.23 6.73 6.71
CA GLU A 75 -1.04 5.88 6.66
C GLU A 75 -0.88 5.04 7.93
N CYS A 76 -1.13 5.61 9.10
CA CYS A 76 -1.12 4.86 10.35
C CYS A 76 -2.21 3.78 10.37
N PHE A 77 -3.41 4.10 9.90
CA PHE A 77 -4.50 3.13 9.78
C PHE A 77 -4.14 1.97 8.84
N ILE A 78 -3.60 2.28 7.66
CA ILE A 78 -3.10 1.28 6.71
C ILE A 78 -2.02 0.41 7.38
N GLY A 79 -1.03 1.03 8.01
CA GLY A 79 0.06 0.31 8.63
C GLY A 79 -0.40 -0.61 9.76
N LEU A 80 -1.28 -0.14 10.64
CA LEU A 80 -1.83 -0.94 11.74
C LEU A 80 -2.66 -2.12 11.25
N THR A 81 -3.50 -1.92 10.23
CA THR A 81 -4.33 -3.00 9.65
C THR A 81 -3.47 -4.03 8.92
N LEU A 82 -2.46 -3.60 8.16
CA LEU A 82 -1.54 -4.50 7.48
C LEU A 82 -0.63 -5.25 8.45
N VAL A 83 -0.09 -4.63 9.50
CA VAL A 83 0.77 -5.32 10.49
C VAL A 83 -0.06 -6.30 11.31
N SER A 84 -1.16 -5.84 11.91
CA SER A 84 -1.99 -6.69 12.78
C SER A 84 -2.75 -7.78 12.03
N GLY A 85 -3.02 -7.57 10.73
CA GLY A 85 -3.91 -8.43 9.93
C GLY A 85 -5.39 -8.27 10.25
N ARG A 86 -5.74 -7.37 11.19
CA ARG A 86 -7.13 -7.04 11.51
C ARG A 86 -7.64 -6.00 10.52
N LEU A 87 -8.90 -6.16 10.10
CA LEU A 87 -9.53 -5.30 9.08
C LEU A 87 -8.71 -5.23 7.77
N LEU A 88 -7.97 -6.30 7.43
CA LEU A 88 -7.03 -6.30 6.31
C LEU A 88 -7.66 -5.85 4.99
N ARG A 89 -8.91 -6.26 4.73
CA ARG A 89 -9.65 -5.85 3.52
C ARG A 89 -9.88 -4.34 3.48
N THR A 90 -10.34 -3.76 4.58
CA THR A 90 -10.53 -2.31 4.71
C THR A 90 -9.19 -1.58 4.60
N GLY A 91 -8.15 -2.08 5.25
CA GLY A 91 -6.79 -1.54 5.15
C GLY A 91 -6.27 -1.52 3.71
N LEU A 92 -6.48 -2.59 2.95
CA LEU A 92 -6.09 -2.69 1.54
C LEU A 92 -6.89 -1.76 0.62
N LEU A 93 -8.19 -1.57 0.89
CA LEU A 93 -9.00 -0.59 0.16
C LEU A 93 -8.49 0.83 0.40
N VAL A 94 -8.22 1.16 1.66
CA VAL A 94 -7.68 2.47 2.05
C VAL A 94 -6.27 2.67 1.48
N LEU A 95 -5.44 1.63 1.46
CA LEU A 95 -4.13 1.64 0.79
C LEU A 95 -4.28 1.95 -0.70
N GLY A 96 -5.17 1.26 -1.41
CA GLY A 96 -5.40 1.49 -2.84
C GLY A 96 -5.80 2.93 -3.12
N PHE A 97 -6.77 3.46 -2.36
CA PHE A 97 -7.17 4.86 -2.47
C PHE A 97 -6.00 5.82 -2.17
N SER A 98 -5.25 5.57 -1.10
CA SER A 98 -4.13 6.42 -0.70
C SER A 98 -3.01 6.42 -1.74
N LEU A 99 -2.72 5.27 -2.37
CA LEU A 99 -1.72 5.18 -3.43
C LEU A 99 -2.08 6.00 -4.66
N VAL A 100 -3.38 6.11 -5.01
CA VAL A 100 -3.81 7.02 -6.08
C VAL A 100 -3.46 8.47 -5.73
N GLY A 101 -3.73 8.90 -4.51
CA GLY A 101 -3.39 10.25 -4.04
C GLY A 101 -1.88 10.49 -3.90
N ILE A 102 -1.11 9.50 -3.42
CA ILE A 102 0.34 9.63 -3.27
C ILE A 102 1.02 9.68 -4.65
N MET A 103 0.50 8.96 -5.66
CA MET A 103 1.06 8.91 -7.02
C MET A 103 0.57 10.02 -7.95
N SER A 104 -0.52 10.71 -7.62
CA SER A 104 -1.05 11.80 -8.47
C SER A 104 -0.05 12.92 -8.79
N PRO A 105 0.95 13.27 -7.96
CA PRO A 105 1.97 14.26 -8.32
C PRO A 105 2.77 13.92 -9.58
N LEU A 106 2.91 12.63 -9.91
CA LEU A 106 3.56 12.19 -11.15
C LEU A 106 2.81 12.66 -12.40
N VAL A 107 1.52 12.99 -12.27
CA VAL A 107 0.71 13.53 -13.36
C VAL A 107 0.51 15.04 -13.18
N LEU A 108 0.16 15.47 -11.95
CA LEU A 108 -0.19 16.86 -11.65
C LEU A 108 1.01 17.81 -11.69
N PHE A 109 2.18 17.36 -11.23
CA PHE A 109 3.38 18.19 -11.03
C PHE A 109 4.62 17.58 -11.70
N PHE A 110 4.43 16.86 -12.82
CA PHE A 110 5.53 16.15 -13.48
C PHE A 110 6.72 17.07 -13.81
N GLY A 111 6.46 18.28 -14.31
CA GLY A 111 7.52 19.25 -14.62
C GLY A 111 8.35 19.67 -13.41
N ASP A 112 7.73 19.76 -12.22
CA ASP A 112 8.41 20.14 -10.98
C ASP A 112 9.20 18.96 -10.38
N LEU A 113 8.71 17.74 -10.58
CA LEU A 113 9.37 16.51 -10.13
C LEU A 113 10.56 16.12 -11.03
N PHE A 114 10.50 16.49 -12.31
CA PHE A 114 11.51 16.13 -13.32
C PHE A 114 12.00 17.34 -14.13
N PRO A 115 12.62 18.37 -13.51
CA PRO A 115 13.18 19.53 -14.22
C PRO A 115 14.48 19.21 -15.01
N GLY A 116 14.84 17.93 -15.10
CA GLY A 116 16.03 17.40 -15.77
C GLY A 116 16.45 16.08 -15.13
N THR A 117 16.83 16.13 -13.86
CA THR A 117 17.05 14.95 -13.00
C THR A 117 15.93 14.83 -11.95
N PRO A 118 15.61 13.61 -11.47
CA PRO A 118 14.53 13.42 -10.51
C PRO A 118 14.87 14.07 -9.17
N THR A 119 13.97 14.95 -8.70
CA THR A 119 14.08 15.54 -7.37
C THR A 119 13.97 14.47 -6.27
N LEU A 120 14.33 14.81 -5.02
CA LEU A 120 14.12 13.88 -3.91
C LEU A 120 12.64 13.48 -3.79
N GLU A 121 11.73 14.45 -3.92
CA GLU A 121 10.29 14.21 -3.96
C GLU A 121 9.89 13.22 -5.06
N ALA A 122 10.44 13.37 -6.27
CA ALA A 122 10.18 12.45 -7.38
C ALA A 122 10.64 11.03 -7.05
N GLN A 123 11.81 10.87 -6.43
CA GLN A 123 12.32 9.56 -6.00
C GLN A 123 11.46 8.95 -4.90
N TYR A 124 10.98 9.77 -3.96
CA TYR A 124 10.09 9.35 -2.87
C TYR A 124 8.76 8.81 -3.38
N VAL A 125 8.18 9.45 -4.39
CA VAL A 125 6.93 9.01 -5.03
C VAL A 125 7.20 7.79 -5.92
N LEU A 126 8.27 7.80 -6.71
CA LEU A 126 8.54 6.71 -7.65
C LEU A 126 8.75 5.35 -6.95
N LYS A 127 9.37 5.32 -5.76
CA LYS A 127 9.53 4.06 -5.01
C LYS A 127 8.20 3.42 -4.60
N ASP A 128 7.12 4.18 -4.49
CA ASP A 128 5.82 3.68 -4.05
C ASP A 128 5.14 2.82 -5.11
N VAL A 129 5.63 2.81 -6.36
CA VAL A 129 5.26 1.80 -7.35
C VAL A 129 5.54 0.39 -6.83
N VAL A 130 6.65 0.20 -6.10
CA VAL A 130 6.98 -1.08 -5.45
C VAL A 130 5.99 -1.38 -4.33
N LEU A 131 5.59 -0.37 -3.55
CA LEU A 131 4.59 -0.54 -2.48
C LEU A 131 3.20 -0.87 -3.05
N ALA A 132 2.83 -0.29 -4.18
CA ALA A 132 1.61 -0.61 -4.90
C ALA A 132 1.61 -2.06 -5.40
N ALA A 133 2.72 -2.50 -6.02
CA ALA A 133 2.88 -3.88 -6.44
C ALA A 133 2.81 -4.85 -5.25
N ALA A 134 3.46 -4.52 -4.13
CA ALA A 134 3.37 -5.30 -2.89
C ALA A 134 1.93 -5.36 -2.36
N GLY A 135 1.22 -4.24 -2.37
CA GLY A 135 -0.20 -4.15 -2.00
C GLY A 135 -1.08 -5.07 -2.84
N LEU A 136 -0.86 -5.13 -4.16
CA LEU A 136 -1.58 -6.04 -5.06
C LEU A 136 -1.32 -7.51 -4.72
N VAL A 137 -0.07 -7.89 -4.44
CA VAL A 137 0.27 -9.27 -4.04
C VAL A 137 -0.41 -9.65 -2.73
N VAL A 138 -0.39 -8.75 -1.74
CA VAL A 138 -1.07 -8.97 -0.45
C VAL A 138 -2.59 -9.06 -0.65
N ALA A 139 -3.16 -8.19 -1.48
CA ALA A 139 -4.59 -8.20 -1.80
C ALA A 139 -5.01 -9.49 -2.49
N ALA A 140 -4.25 -9.95 -3.49
CA ALA A 140 -4.52 -11.22 -4.17
C ALA A 140 -4.58 -12.39 -3.18
N LYS A 141 -3.60 -12.51 -2.26
CA LYS A 141 -3.64 -13.56 -1.21
C LYS A 141 -4.86 -13.40 -0.30
N ALA A 142 -5.19 -12.18 0.12
CA ALA A 142 -6.31 -11.91 1.02
C ALA A 142 -7.69 -12.18 0.39
N LEU A 143 -7.81 -12.01 -0.94
CA LEU A 143 -9.04 -12.27 -1.70
C LEU A 143 -9.21 -13.76 -2.04
N THR A 144 -8.13 -14.46 -2.38
CA THR A 144 -8.16 -15.90 -2.70
C THR A 144 -8.46 -16.79 -1.48
N ALA A 145 -8.21 -16.32 -0.27
CA ALA A 145 -8.57 -17.03 0.96
C ALA A 145 -10.10 -17.13 1.20
N MET A 146 -10.93 -16.63 0.28
CA MET A 146 -12.38 -16.76 0.33
C MET A 146 -12.83 -18.17 -0.10
N PRO A 147 -13.48 -18.97 0.77
CA PRO A 147 -14.23 -20.12 0.29
C PRO A 147 -15.40 -19.59 -0.56
N VAL A 148 -15.39 -19.92 -1.85
CA VAL A 148 -16.58 -19.75 -2.70
C VAL A 148 -17.63 -20.68 -2.13
N ARG A 149 -18.65 -20.12 -1.46
CA ARG A 149 -19.88 -20.86 -1.13
C ARG A 149 -20.60 -21.12 -2.45
N ILE A 150 -20.29 -22.24 -3.09
CA ILE A 150 -21.17 -22.83 -4.10
C ILE A 150 -22.39 -23.27 -3.31
N GLY A 151 -23.54 -22.65 -3.57
CA GLY A 151 -24.80 -23.03 -2.92
C GLY A 151 -25.13 -24.49 -3.21
N ASP A 152 -25.35 -25.27 -2.16
CA ASP A 152 -25.92 -26.61 -2.26
C ASP A 152 -27.42 -26.50 -2.63
N GLY A 153 -27.81 -27.17 -3.72
CA GLY A 153 -29.19 -27.62 -3.98
C GLY A 153 -30.10 -26.68 -4.80
N PRO A 154 -31.10 -27.25 -5.51
CA PRO A 154 -32.06 -28.18 -4.92
C PRO A 154 -31.88 -29.63 -5.38
N GLY A 155 -32.19 -30.52 -4.44
CA GLY A 155 -32.01 -31.95 -4.55
C GLY A 155 -32.86 -32.60 -5.64
N ARG A 156 -32.28 -33.65 -6.21
CA ARG A 156 -33.00 -34.72 -6.87
C ARG A 156 -33.82 -35.46 -5.81
N ALA A 157 -35.14 -35.40 -5.94
CA ALA A 157 -36.08 -36.41 -5.46
C ALA A 157 -37.17 -36.52 -6.53
#